data_AF-A0A6L7CUI8-F1
#
_entry.id   AF-A0A6L7CUI8-F1
#
_cell.length_a   1.000
_cell.length_b   1.000
_cell.length_c   1.000
_cell.angle_alpha   90.00
_cell.angle_beta   90.00
_cell.angle_gamma   90.00
#
_symmetry.space_group_name_H-M   'P 1'
#
loop_
_entity.id
_entity.type
_entity.pdbx_description
1 polymer ?
#
loop_
_entity_poly.entity_id
_entity_poly.type
_entity_poly.pdbx_seq_one_letter_code
_entity_poly.pdbx_strand_id
1 'polypeptide(L)' 'PELYHGLPKDPKIDTSVSLWKGALKPLAAAGFIATFAGLIFHYIGIGPNKEVDDDEEDHHE' A
#
# COMPACT_ATOMS: atom_id res chain seq x y z
N PRO A 1 -21.13 12.75 -28.97
CA PRO A 1 -19.69 12.63 -29.30
C PRO A 1 -19.29 13.47 -30.53
N GLU A 2 -20.02 13.41 -31.66
CA GLU A 2 -19.68 14.21 -32.86
C GLU A 2 -20.15 15.68 -32.80
N LEU A 3 -21.03 16.03 -31.84
CA LEU A 3 -21.50 17.40 -31.57
C LEU A 3 -20.38 18.36 -31.11
N TYR A 4 -19.23 17.81 -30.69
CA TYR A 4 -18.06 18.57 -30.28
C TYR A 4 -16.90 18.21 -31.23
N HIS A 5 -16.27 19.24 -31.81
CA HIS A 5 -15.27 19.11 -32.88
C HIS A 5 -14.20 18.05 -32.60
N GLY A 6 -14.07 17.07 -33.51
CA GLY A 6 -12.92 16.15 -33.58
C GLY A 6 -12.97 14.91 -32.67
N LEU A 7 -14.05 14.69 -31.92
CA LEU A 7 -14.15 13.53 -31.03
C LEU A 7 -14.64 12.27 -31.76
N PRO A 8 -14.10 11.07 -31.44
CA PRO A 8 -14.56 9.82 -32.02
C PRO A 8 -16.04 9.55 -31.75
N LYS A 9 -16.72 8.98 -32.74
CA LYS A 9 -18.14 8.60 -32.65
C LYS A 9 -18.42 7.62 -31.50
N ASP A 10 -17.50 6.67 -31.29
CA ASP A 10 -17.55 5.65 -30.24
C ASP A 10 -16.30 5.79 -29.33
N PRO A 11 -16.34 6.65 -28.31
CA PRO A 11 -15.23 6.83 -27.40
C PRO A 11 -15.05 5.59 -26.52
N LYS A 12 -13.82 5.08 -26.44
CA LYS A 12 -13.47 3.93 -25.60
C LYS A 12 -12.55 4.36 -24.47
N ILE A 13 -12.67 3.67 -23.34
CA ILE A 13 -11.73 3.82 -22.23
C ILE A 13 -10.41 3.18 -22.65
N ASP A 14 -9.31 3.90 -22.45
CA ASP A 14 -7.98 3.36 -22.69
C ASP A 14 -7.72 2.11 -21.82
N THR A 15 -6.98 1.15 -22.37
CA THR A 15 -6.73 -0.15 -21.71
C THR A 15 -6.04 0.03 -20.36
N SER A 16 -5.12 0.99 -20.25
CA SER A 16 -4.43 1.30 -18.99
C SER A 16 -5.39 1.86 -17.93
N VAL A 17 -6.35 2.70 -18.35
CA VAL A 17 -7.37 3.29 -17.47
C VAL A 17 -8.33 2.22 -16.97
N SER A 18 -8.75 1.32 -17.85
CA SER A 18 -9.59 0.18 -17.48
C SER A 18 -8.89 -0.76 -16.50
N LEU A 19 -7.61 -1.07 -16.74
CA LEU A 19 -6.83 -1.96 -15.87
C LEU A 19 -6.64 -1.38 -14.46
N TRP A 20 -6.23 -0.10 -14.36
CA TRP A 20 -5.97 0.49 -13.05
C TRP A 20 -7.26 0.70 -12.25
N LYS A 21 -8.32 1.17 -12.91
CA LYS A 21 -9.62 1.41 -12.26
C LYS A 21 -10.36 0.10 -11.94
N GLY A 22 -10.11 -0.94 -12.73
CA GLY A 22 -10.72 -2.26 -12.60
C GLY A 22 -9.97 -3.14 -11.62
N ALA A 23 -8.97 -3.88 -12.09
CA ALA A 23 -8.32 -4.92 -11.30
C ALA A 23 -7.34 -4.36 -10.25
N LEU A 24 -6.50 -3.39 -10.63
CA LEU A 24 -5.40 -2.99 -9.75
C LEU A 24 -5.87 -2.20 -8.52
N LYS A 25 -6.90 -1.36 -8.64
CA LYS A 25 -7.47 -0.61 -7.51
C LYS A 25 -7.89 -1.48 -6.31
N PRO A 26 -8.80 -2.45 -6.46
CA PRO A 26 -9.23 -3.28 -5.35
C PRO A 26 -8.10 -4.18 -4.85
N LEU A 27 -7.24 -4.69 -5.73
CA LEU A 27 -6.06 -5.47 -5.33
C LEU A 27 -5.08 -4.64 -4.49
N ALA A 28 -4.83 -3.39 -4.89
CA ALA A 28 -3.97 -2.48 -4.13
C ALA A 28 -4.59 -2.15 -2.77
N ALA A 29 -5.90 -1.89 -2.71
CA ALA A 29 -6.60 -1.65 -1.45
C ALA A 29 -6.53 -2.88 -0.51
N ALA A 30 -6.76 -4.08 -1.05
CA ALA A 30 -6.64 -5.33 -0.30
C ALA A 30 -5.20 -5.54 0.20
N GLY A 31 -4.21 -5.32 -0.67
CA GLY A 31 -2.79 -5.39 -0.32
C GLY A 31 -2.42 -4.42 0.80
N PHE A 32 -2.88 -3.16 0.72
CA PHE A 32 -2.65 -2.16 1.76
C PHE A 32 -3.20 -2.58 3.12
N ILE A 33 -4.45 -3.05 3.16
CA ILE A 33 -5.08 -3.57 4.38
C ILE A 33 -4.30 -4.77 4.92
N ALA A 34 -3.92 -5.70 4.04
CA ALA A 34 -3.15 -6.88 4.44
C ALA A 34 -1.78 -6.53 5.03
N THR A 35 -1.05 -5.56 4.45
CA THR A 35 0.21 -5.07 5.02
C THR A 35 0.01 -4.43 6.40
N PHE A 36 -1.02 -3.59 6.56
CA PHE A 36 -1.28 -2.95 7.85
C PHE A 36 -1.65 -3.97 8.93
N ALA A 37 -2.53 -4.92 8.59
CA ALA A 37 -2.86 -6.04 9.46
C ALA A 37 -1.63 -6.86 9.82
N GLY A 38 -0.80 -7.20 8.82
CA GLY A 38 0.46 -7.93 9.01
C GLY A 38 1.41 -7.23 9.96
N LEU A 39 1.58 -5.90 9.84
CA LEU A 39 2.39 -5.11 10.77
C LEU A 39 1.87 -5.17 12.21
N ILE A 40 0.56 -5.00 12.39
CA ILE A 40 -0.07 -5.07 13.73
C ILE A 40 0.12 -6.46 14.33
N PHE A 41 -0.19 -7.51 13.58
CA PHE A 41 -0.04 -8.89 14.05
C PHE A 41 1.41 -9.24 14.35
N HIS A 42 2.35 -8.79 13.51
CA HIS A 42 3.78 -9.01 13.75
C HIS A 42 4.23 -8.32 15.05
N TYR A 43 3.86 -7.06 15.25
CA TYR A 43 4.24 -6.31 16.44
C TYR A 43 3.65 -6.91 17.73
N ILE A 44 2.36 -7.28 17.73
CA ILE A 44 1.72 -7.90 18.91
C ILE A 44 2.31 -9.28 19.20
N GLY A 45 2.58 -10.08 18.15
CA GLY A 45 3.03 -11.45 18.30
C GLY A 45 4.51 -11.60 18.66
N ILE A 46 5.39 -10.74 18.12
CA ILE A 46 6.84 -10.82 18.30
C ILE A 46 7.36 -9.76 19.28
N GLY A 47 6.73 -8.59 19.30
CA GLY A 47 7.17 -7.45 20.09
C GLY A 47 8.20 -6.57 19.37
N PRO A 48 8.48 -5.37 19.93
CA PRO A 48 9.52 -4.49 19.43
C PRO A 48 10.90 -5.11 19.56
N ASN A 49 11.83 -4.72 18.69
CA ASN A 49 13.24 -4.98 18.93
C ASN A 49 13.66 -4.25 20.21
N LYS A 50 14.34 -4.95 21.11
CA LYS A 50 14.96 -4.31 22.27
C LYS A 50 16.24 -3.63 21.81
N GLU A 51 16.40 -2.38 22.19
CA GLU A 51 17.71 -1.75 22.22
C GLU A 51 18.54 -2.54 23.26
N VAL A 52 19.80 -2.82 22.93
CA VAL A 52 20.76 -3.05 24.00
C VAL A 52 20.82 -1.71 24.72
N ASP A 53 20.36 -1.64 25.97
CA ASP A 53 20.66 -0.47 26.79
C ASP A 53 22.19 -0.28 26.70
N ASP A 54 22.64 0.95 26.42
CA ASP A 54 24.01 1.38 26.70
C ASP A 54 24.28 1.42 28.24
N ASP A 55 23.56 0.61 29.03
CA ASP A 55 23.77 0.36 30.45
C ASP A 55 24.77 -0.80 30.68
N GLU A 56 25.62 -1.09 29.68
CA GLU A 56 26.91 -1.78 29.89
C GLU A 56 28.10 -0.81 30.03
N GLU A 57 27.87 0.50 30.25
CA GLU A 57 28.90 1.48 30.63
C GLU A 57 28.63 2.23 31.96
N ASP A 58 28.18 1.53 33.01
CA ASP A 58 28.46 1.90 34.41
C ASP A 58 29.02 0.63 35.10
N HIS A 59 30.28 0.25 34.85
CA HIS A 59 31.42 0.66 35.67
C HIS A 59 31.13 0.77 37.18
N HIS A 60 31.60 -0.25 37.92
CA HIS A 60 32.00 -0.24 39.33
C HIS A 60 30.88 -0.19 40.41
N GLU A 61 30.43 -1.36 40.88
CA GLU A 61 30.61 -1.89 42.25
C GLU A 61 30.15 -3.36 42.37
#